data_AF-A0A929DC54-F1
#
_entry.id   AF-A0A929DC54-F1
#
_cell.length_a   1.000
_cell.length_b   1.000
_cell.length_c   1.000
_cell.angle_alpha   90.00
_cell.angle_beta   90.00
_cell.angle_gamma   90.00
#
_symmetry.space_group_name_H-M   'P 1'
#
loop_
_entity.id
_entity.type
_entity.pdbx_description
1 polymer ?
#
loop_
_entity_poly.entity_id
_entity_poly.type
_entity_poly.pdbx_seq_one_letter_code
_entity_poly.pdbx_strand_id
1 'polypeptide(L)'
;MTQETHIGKLPPQYTFILNPYTDARFTRCPGCDQKTRQRKLPLFIHVEPLRPVVLGKTCRYCPDCDLLIVHQDELEAQLEALFAERDPSLIGNDYLVLGTVERHAWREGMKQPKSIEGMLEHLHDFKEVHTVEYQPAGWYPADEPAAREKRQTRRKRKRSKRR
;
A
#
# COMPACT_ATOMS: atom_id res chain seq x y z
N MET A 1 7.30 -25.12 -15.33
CA MET A 1 6.04 -24.47 -15.73
C MET A 1 5.57 -23.58 -14.59
N THR A 2 6.21 -22.43 -14.41
CA THR A 2 5.77 -21.40 -13.46
C THR A 2 4.67 -20.62 -14.15
N GLN A 3 3.41 -20.90 -13.79
CA GLN A 3 2.29 -20.06 -14.18
C GLN A 3 2.54 -18.69 -13.56
N GLU A 4 3.00 -17.72 -14.34
CA GLU A 4 2.97 -16.33 -13.92
C GLU A 4 1.50 -15.93 -13.87
N THR A 5 0.97 -15.88 -12.65
CA THR A 5 -0.43 -15.52 -12.37
C THR A 5 -0.62 -14.02 -12.59
N HIS A 6 -0.57 -13.59 -13.86
CA HIS A 6 -0.92 -12.23 -14.24
C HIS A 6 -2.44 -12.09 -14.21
N ILE A 7 -2.93 -11.21 -13.35
CA ILE A 7 -4.34 -10.85 -13.19
C ILE A 7 -4.72 -9.79 -14.22
N GLY A 8 -3.79 -8.89 -14.57
CA GLY A 8 -3.93 -7.87 -15.59
C GLY A 8 -3.65 -8.39 -17.00
N LYS A 9 -4.33 -7.82 -18.00
CA LYS A 9 -4.05 -8.11 -19.42
C LYS A 9 -2.87 -7.30 -19.98
N LEU A 10 -2.37 -6.31 -19.23
CA LEU A 10 -1.27 -5.44 -19.64
C LEU A 10 0.07 -5.90 -19.03
N PRO A 11 1.20 -5.54 -19.64
CA PRO A 11 2.50 -5.94 -19.12
C PRO A 11 2.70 -5.42 -17.68
N PRO A 12 3.30 -6.22 -16.79
CA PRO A 12 3.51 -5.83 -15.41
C PRO A 12 4.41 -4.59 -15.33
N GLN A 13 4.02 -3.65 -14.48
CA GLN A 13 4.73 -2.39 -14.25
C GLN A 13 5.06 -2.23 -12.77
N TYR A 14 6.21 -1.61 -12.53
CA TYR A 14 6.71 -1.26 -11.22
C TYR A 14 7.04 -2.44 -10.30
N THR A 15 8.11 -2.26 -9.54
CA THR A 15 8.32 -3.01 -8.30
C THR A 15 7.53 -2.32 -7.20
N PHE A 16 6.82 -3.05 -6.34
CA PHE A 16 5.90 -2.48 -5.35
C PHE A 16 6.38 -2.71 -3.92
N ILE A 17 6.29 -1.67 -3.08
CA ILE A 17 6.48 -1.74 -1.63
C ILE A 17 5.28 -1.08 -0.96
N LEU A 18 4.65 -1.82 -0.05
CA LEU A 18 3.73 -1.24 0.93
C LEU A 18 4.55 -0.91 2.18
N ASN A 19 4.63 0.37 2.50
CA ASN A 19 5.38 0.87 3.64
C ASN A 19 4.47 0.95 4.90
N PRO A 20 4.69 0.11 5.93
CA PRO A 20 3.93 0.14 7.17
C PRO A 20 4.38 1.24 8.16
N TYR A 21 5.54 1.87 7.90
CA TYR A 21 6.16 2.83 8.80
C TYR A 21 5.67 4.25 8.53
N THR A 22 5.07 4.88 9.54
CA THR A 22 4.51 6.25 9.45
C THR A 22 5.57 7.34 9.53
N ASP A 23 6.74 7.04 10.09
CA ASP A 23 7.88 7.93 10.23
C ASP A 23 8.85 7.86 9.04
N ALA A 24 8.94 6.70 8.38
CA ALA A 24 9.76 6.52 7.19
C ALA A 24 9.03 7.07 5.95
N ARG A 25 9.38 8.28 5.51
CA ARG A 25 8.78 8.93 4.32
C ARG A 25 9.44 8.56 2.98
N PHE A 26 10.42 7.67 2.99
CA PHE A 26 11.14 7.15 1.81
C PHE A 26 11.47 8.23 0.77
N THR A 27 12.09 9.33 1.23
CA THR A 27 12.60 10.40 0.34
C THR A 27 13.74 9.91 -0.54
N ARG A 28 14.38 8.80 -0.16
CA ARG A 28 15.39 8.05 -0.92
C ARG A 28 14.93 6.62 -1.16
N CYS A 29 15.35 6.06 -2.29
CA CYS A 29 15.04 4.70 -2.68
C CYS A 29 15.83 3.71 -1.81
N PRO A 30 15.19 2.69 -1.20
CA PRO A 30 15.91 1.69 -0.41
C PRO A 30 16.84 0.81 -1.24
N GLY A 31 16.59 0.68 -2.56
CA GLY A 31 17.42 -0.14 -3.45
C GLY A 31 18.65 0.57 -4.01
N CYS A 32 18.58 1.88 -4.26
CA CYS A 32 19.66 2.62 -4.95
C CYS A 32 20.07 3.95 -4.29
N ASP A 33 19.47 4.30 -3.15
CA ASP A 33 19.66 5.57 -2.42
C ASP A 33 19.38 6.86 -3.22
N GLN A 34 18.86 6.75 -4.45
CA GLN A 34 18.50 7.90 -5.27
C GLN A 34 17.23 8.58 -4.76
N LYS A 35 17.06 9.86 -5.10
CA LYS A 35 15.89 10.65 -4.71
C LYS A 35 14.61 10.08 -5.33
N THR A 36 13.63 9.77 -4.50
CA THR A 36 12.30 9.40 -4.98
C THR A 36 11.50 10.65 -5.36
N ARG A 37 10.65 10.52 -6.36
CA ARG A 37 9.72 11.55 -6.82
C ARG A 37 8.31 11.24 -6.33
N GLN A 38 7.44 12.23 -6.30
CA GLN A 38 6.02 11.98 -6.04
C GLN A 38 5.30 11.75 -7.38
N ARG A 39 4.50 10.69 -7.45
CA ARG A 39 3.68 10.38 -8.62
C ARG A 39 2.29 9.95 -8.17
N LYS A 40 1.25 10.54 -8.77
CA LYS A 40 -0.13 10.11 -8.56
C LYS A 40 -0.46 8.98 -9.53
N LEU A 41 -0.80 7.81 -8.99
CA LEU A 41 -1.17 6.62 -9.75
C LEU A 41 -2.49 6.05 -9.21
N PRO A 42 -3.40 5.59 -10.08
CA PRO A 42 -4.57 4.87 -9.63
C PRO A 42 -4.19 3.43 -9.28
N LEU A 43 -4.34 3.08 -8.00
CA LEU A 43 -4.08 1.76 -7.46
C LEU A 43 -5.36 0.94 -7.47
N PHE A 44 -5.27 -0.32 -7.90
CA PHE A 44 -6.37 -1.28 -7.82
C PHE A 44 -6.23 -2.08 -6.52
N ILE A 45 -7.23 -1.94 -5.65
CA ILE A 45 -7.20 -2.49 -4.29
C ILE A 45 -8.40 -3.40 -4.12
N HIS A 46 -8.17 -4.65 -3.78
CA HIS A 46 -9.23 -5.59 -3.39
C HIS A 46 -9.42 -5.52 -1.88
N VAL A 47 -10.64 -5.22 -1.41
CA VAL A 47 -10.99 -5.22 0.02
C VAL A 47 -12.02 -6.33 0.24
N GLU A 48 -11.68 -7.28 1.11
CA GLU A 48 -12.56 -8.39 1.46
C GLU A 48 -13.70 -7.87 2.38
N PRO A 49 -14.95 -8.36 2.25
CA PRO A 49 -15.47 -9.36 1.31
C PRO A 49 -16.09 -8.81 0.02
N LEU A 50 -16.18 -7.50 -0.21
CA LEU A 50 -17.28 -7.02 -1.07
C LEU A 50 -17.06 -5.87 -2.05
N ARG A 51 -15.83 -5.45 -2.42
CA ARG A 51 -15.58 -4.78 -3.73
C ARG A 51 -14.11 -4.40 -3.98
N PRO A 52 -13.60 -4.56 -5.22
CA PRO A 52 -12.39 -3.87 -5.64
C PRO A 52 -12.65 -2.36 -5.76
N VAL A 53 -11.67 -1.56 -5.34
CA VAL A 53 -11.70 -0.10 -5.36
C VAL A 53 -10.47 0.39 -6.11
N VAL A 54 -10.67 1.39 -6.98
CA VAL A 54 -9.57 2.06 -7.68
C VAL A 54 -9.37 3.46 -7.11
N LEU A 55 -8.25 3.69 -6.43
CA LEU A 55 -7.94 4.97 -5.77
C LEU A 55 -6.72 5.64 -6.37
N GLY A 56 -6.88 6.91 -6.74
CA GLY A 56 -5.78 7.76 -7.18
C GLY A 56 -4.91 8.20 -6.02
N LYS A 57 -3.87 7.43 -5.70
CA LYS A 57 -2.96 7.70 -4.58
C LYS A 57 -1.69 8.41 -5.05
N THR A 58 -1.25 9.42 -4.30
CA THR A 58 0.09 9.98 -4.45
C THR A 58 1.08 9.07 -3.73
N CYS A 59 2.05 8.55 -4.49
CA CYS A 59 3.03 7.56 -4.04
C CYS A 59 4.46 8.07 -4.30
N ARG A 60 5.45 7.46 -3.66
CA ARG A 60 6.86 7.71 -3.97
C ARG A 60 7.30 6.77 -5.09
N TYR A 61 8.01 7.32 -6.08
CA TYR A 61 8.47 6.60 -7.26
C TYR A 61 9.96 6.83 -7.49
N CYS A 62 10.71 5.75 -7.67
CA CYS A 62 12.10 5.80 -8.11
C CYS A 62 12.19 5.47 -9.61
N PRO A 63 12.69 6.39 -10.45
CA PRO A 63 12.83 6.13 -11.89
C PRO A 63 13.93 5.12 -12.21
N ASP A 64 14.97 5.01 -11.37
CA ASP A 64 16.12 4.13 -11.63
C ASP A 64 15.81 2.65 -11.35
N CYS A 65 15.05 2.38 -10.28
CA CYS A 65 14.65 1.03 -9.90
C CYS A 65 13.24 0.66 -10.39
N ASP A 66 12.54 1.58 -11.04
CA ASP A 66 11.10 1.46 -11.35
C ASP A 66 10.26 1.09 -10.11
N LEU A 67 10.66 1.60 -8.94
CA LEU A 67 10.11 1.22 -7.63
C LEU A 67 8.99 2.18 -7.22
N LEU A 68 7.82 1.64 -6.90
CA LEU A 68 6.65 2.32 -6.38
C LEU A 68 6.47 2.00 -4.88
N ILE A 69 6.52 3.02 -4.05
CA ILE A 69 6.36 2.91 -2.60
C ILE A 69 5.06 3.61 -2.21
N VAL A 70 4.16 2.84 -1.61
CA VAL A 70 2.86 3.32 -1.11
C VAL A 70 2.89 3.33 0.41
N HIS A 71 2.51 4.45 0.99
CA HIS A 71 2.39 4.62 2.44
C HIS A 71 1.08 3.99 2.93
N GLN A 72 1.19 2.98 3.80
CA GLN A 72 0.05 2.23 4.34
C GLN A 72 -0.89 3.13 5.16
N ASP A 73 -0.35 3.98 6.03
CA ASP A 73 -1.11 4.94 6.84
C ASP A 73 -1.98 5.86 5.98
N GLU A 74 -1.39 6.40 4.91
CA GLU A 74 -2.10 7.28 3.98
C GLU A 74 -3.11 6.53 3.10
N LEU A 75 -2.87 5.25 2.82
CA LEU A 75 -3.78 4.41 2.05
C LEU A 75 -5.01 4.03 2.88
N GLU A 76 -4.78 3.56 4.10
CA GLU A 76 -5.82 3.18 5.06
C GLU A 76 -6.71 4.38 5.41
N ALA A 77 -6.11 5.55 5.68
CA ALA A 77 -6.89 6.76 5.93
C ALA A 77 -7.81 7.14 4.75
N GLN A 78 -7.37 6.89 3.51
CA GLN A 78 -8.20 7.13 2.32
C GLN A 78 -9.29 6.06 2.15
N LEU A 79 -9.00 4.81 2.46
CA LEU A 79 -9.99 3.73 2.44
C LEU A 79 -11.06 3.97 3.52
N GLU A 80 -10.65 4.32 4.74
CA GLU A 80 -11.54 4.69 5.83
C GLU A 80 -12.47 5.83 5.45
N ALA A 81 -11.94 6.92 4.90
CA ALA A 81 -12.75 8.04 4.44
C ALA A 81 -13.76 7.64 3.35
N LEU A 82 -13.37 6.75 2.44
CA LEU A 82 -14.24 6.29 1.36
C LEU A 82 -15.35 5.35 1.86
N PHE A 83 -15.04 4.47 2.82
CA PHE A 83 -15.97 3.50 3.36
C PHE A 83 -16.84 4.05 4.48
N ALA A 84 -16.39 5.09 5.20
CA ALA A 84 -17.19 5.76 6.23
C ALA A 84 -18.56 6.22 5.71
N GLU A 85 -18.64 6.65 4.45
CA GLU A 85 -19.90 7.09 3.82
C GLU A 85 -20.69 5.95 3.17
N ARG A 86 -20.03 4.89 2.71
CA ARG A 86 -20.64 3.84 1.88
C ARG A 86 -20.97 2.58 2.67
N ASP A 87 -19.99 2.06 3.40
CA ASP A 87 -20.09 0.82 4.15
C ASP A 87 -19.02 0.77 5.25
N PRO A 88 -19.34 1.23 6.47
CA PRO A 88 -18.41 1.22 7.59
C PRO A 88 -17.93 -0.19 7.99
N SER A 89 -18.61 -1.26 7.55
CA SER A 89 -18.21 -2.64 7.89
C SER A 89 -16.93 -3.09 7.19
N LEU A 90 -16.47 -2.34 6.18
CA LEU A 90 -15.23 -2.59 5.45
C LEU A 90 -13.99 -1.95 6.12
N ILE A 91 -14.20 -1.10 7.13
CA ILE A 91 -13.11 -0.45 7.84
C ILE A 91 -12.39 -1.47 8.73
N GLY A 92 -11.10 -1.66 8.49
CA GLY A 92 -10.26 -2.60 9.22
C GLY A 92 -10.27 -4.03 8.66
N ASN A 93 -10.88 -4.25 7.50
CA ASN A 93 -10.76 -5.53 6.79
C ASN A 93 -9.42 -5.64 6.05
N ASP A 94 -9.04 -6.88 5.76
CA ASP A 94 -7.86 -7.17 4.96
C ASP A 94 -8.04 -6.66 3.53
N TYR A 95 -6.96 -6.09 2.99
CA TYR A 95 -6.93 -5.58 1.63
C TYR A 95 -5.65 -5.99 0.92
N LEU A 96 -5.74 -6.12 -0.40
CA LEU A 96 -4.64 -6.46 -1.27
C LEU A 96 -4.54 -5.45 -2.41
N VAL A 97 -3.38 -4.82 -2.56
CA VAL A 97 -3.08 -3.99 -3.73
C VAL A 97 -2.64 -4.91 -4.86
N LEU A 98 -3.45 -5.02 -5.90
CA LEU A 98 -3.20 -5.93 -7.01
C LEU A 98 -2.30 -5.31 -8.08
N GLY A 99 -2.39 -4.00 -8.28
CA GLY A 99 -1.64 -3.34 -9.33
C GLY A 99 -1.99 -1.88 -9.52
N THR A 100 -1.58 -1.35 -10.67
CA THR A 100 -1.87 0.01 -11.12
C THR A 100 -2.78 -0.03 -12.35
N VAL A 101 -3.73 0.89 -12.44
CA VAL A 101 -4.62 1.02 -13.60
C VAL A 101 -4.11 2.13 -14.52
N GLU A 102 -4.40 2.05 -15.82
CA GLU A 102 -4.14 3.17 -16.70
C GLU A 102 -4.95 4.42 -16.29
N ARG A 103 -4.31 5.59 -16.32
CA ARG A 103 -4.95 6.86 -15.92
C ARG A 103 -6.17 7.20 -16.78
N HIS A 104 -6.15 6.85 -18.07
CA HIS A 104 -7.27 7.07 -18.98
C HIS A 104 -8.47 6.22 -18.55
N ALA A 105 -8.27 4.89 -18.41
CA ALA A 105 -9.28 3.96 -17.97
C ALA A 105 -9.86 4.33 -16.59
N TRP A 106 -9.03 4.78 -15.65
CA TRP A 106 -9.49 5.27 -14.35
C TRP A 106 -10.39 6.52 -14.47
N ARG A 107 -10.03 7.49 -15.31
CA ARG A 107 -10.87 8.68 -15.55
C ARG A 107 -12.21 8.33 -16.22
N GLU A 108 -12.22 7.34 -17.11
CA GLU A 108 -13.45 6.84 -17.71
C GLU A 108 -14.31 6.09 -16.69
N GLY A 109 -13.70 5.22 -15.87
CA GLY A 109 -14.37 4.48 -14.81
C GLY A 109 -15.04 5.36 -13.75
N MET A 110 -14.47 6.55 -13.50
CA MET A 110 -15.08 7.57 -12.63
C MET A 110 -16.32 8.23 -13.26
N LYS A 111 -16.44 8.27 -14.58
CA LYS A 111 -17.59 8.83 -15.30
C LYS A 111 -18.67 7.78 -15.57
N GLN A 112 -18.25 6.56 -15.89
CA GLN A 112 -19.11 5.43 -16.17
C GLN A 112 -18.58 4.22 -15.40
N PRO A 113 -19.34 3.67 -14.44
CA PRO A 113 -18.89 2.49 -13.70
C PRO A 113 -18.73 1.32 -14.68
N LYS A 114 -17.47 0.98 -15.00
CA LYS A 114 -17.13 -0.19 -15.80
C LYS A 114 -17.25 -1.46 -14.95
N SER A 115 -17.51 -2.59 -15.59
CA SER A 115 -17.46 -3.90 -14.93
C SER A 115 -16.05 -4.18 -14.40
N ILE A 116 -15.94 -5.06 -13.41
CA ILE A 116 -14.65 -5.49 -12.85
C ILE A 116 -13.75 -6.03 -13.95
N GLU A 117 -14.29 -6.87 -14.83
CA GLU A 117 -13.58 -7.42 -16.00
C GLU A 117 -13.00 -6.33 -16.89
N GLY A 118 -13.77 -5.28 -17.20
CA GLY A 118 -13.30 -4.15 -18.01
C GLY A 118 -12.19 -3.33 -17.33
N MET A 119 -12.08 -3.36 -16.00
CA MET A 119 -10.96 -2.74 -15.28
C MET A 119 -9.71 -3.61 -15.29
N LEU A 120 -9.86 -4.94 -15.24
CA LEU A 120 -8.74 -5.89 -15.33
C LEU A 120 -8.02 -5.82 -16.69
N GLU A 121 -8.73 -5.44 -17.76
CA GLU A 121 -8.11 -5.23 -19.07
C GLU A 121 -7.11 -4.06 -19.10
N HIS A 122 -7.28 -3.10 -18.20
CA HIS A 122 -6.40 -1.92 -18.06
C HIS A 122 -5.51 -1.99 -16.81
N LEU A 123 -5.45 -3.16 -16.17
CA LEU A 123 -4.62 -3.39 -14.99
C LEU A 123 -3.22 -3.79 -15.42
N HIS A 124 -2.23 -3.09 -14.88
CA HIS A 124 -0.84 -3.51 -14.83
C HIS A 124 -0.57 -4.11 -13.47
N ASP A 125 -0.23 -5.40 -13.46
CA ASP A 125 0.24 -6.07 -12.27
C ASP A 125 1.63 -5.55 -11.87
N PHE A 126 2.02 -5.82 -10.63
CA PHE A 126 3.38 -5.50 -10.19
C PHE A 126 4.37 -6.53 -10.71
N LYS A 127 5.57 -6.07 -11.10
CA LYS A 127 6.67 -6.96 -11.48
C LYS A 127 7.08 -7.82 -10.31
N GLU A 128 7.26 -7.18 -9.16
CA GLU A 128 7.67 -7.81 -7.91
C GLU A 128 7.07 -7.03 -6.73
N VAL A 129 6.76 -7.74 -5.65
CA VAL A 129 6.31 -7.16 -4.39
C VAL A 129 7.39 -7.37 -3.34
N HIS A 130 7.91 -6.28 -2.79
CA HIS A 130 8.95 -6.30 -1.77
C HIS A 130 8.40 -5.84 -0.43
N THR A 131 8.90 -6.47 0.64
CA THR A 131 8.66 -6.03 2.01
C THR A 131 9.85 -5.20 2.46
N VAL A 132 9.60 -4.03 3.02
CA VAL A 132 10.67 -3.19 3.56
C VAL A 132 10.77 -3.37 5.07
N GLU A 133 11.98 -3.60 5.56
CA GLU A 133 12.31 -3.53 6.99
C GLU A 133 13.08 -2.22 7.21
N TYR A 134 12.55 -1.35 8.06
CA TYR A 134 13.16 -0.06 8.38
C TYR A 134 13.67 -0.06 9.82
N GLN A 135 14.96 0.17 9.99
CA GLN A 135 15.58 0.42 11.28
C GLN A 135 15.84 1.93 11.44
N PRO A 136 15.17 2.61 12.38
CA PRO A 136 15.37 4.05 12.58
C PRO A 136 16.79 4.34 13.06
N ALA A 137 17.29 5.54 12.77
CA ALA A 137 18.59 5.96 13.28
C ALA A 137 18.55 6.05 14.82
N GLY A 138 19.46 5.32 15.48
CA GLY A 138 19.53 5.21 16.93
C GLY A 138 20.83 4.56 17.37
N TRP A 139 21.12 4.66 18.66
CA TRP A 139 22.26 3.96 19.24
C TRP A 139 21.83 2.52 19.55
N TYR A 140 22.35 1.56 18.79
CA TYR A 140 22.09 0.14 18.99
C TYR A 140 23.35 -0.56 19.50
N PRO A 141 23.25 -1.45 20.50
CA PRO A 141 24.37 -2.30 20.89
C PRO A 141 24.86 -3.12 19.70
N ALA A 142 26.18 -3.26 19.54
CA ALA A 142 26.80 -3.93 18.38
C ALA A 142 26.40 -5.41 18.22
N ASP A 143 25.91 -6.04 19.30
CA ASP A 143 25.64 -7.48 19.38
C ASP A 143 24.15 -7.85 19.27
N GLU A 144 23.26 -6.89 19.01
CA GLU A 144 21.82 -7.15 18.88
C GLU A 144 21.41 -7.28 17.41
N PRO A 145 20.96 -8.45 16.92
CA PRO A 145 20.33 -8.54 15.62
C PRO A 145 19.04 -7.69 15.65
N ALA A 146 18.83 -6.87 14.61
CA ALA A 146 17.74 -5.91 14.51
C ALA A 146 16.42 -6.47 15.07
N ALA A 147 16.05 -6.02 16.27
CA ALA A 147 14.97 -6.59 17.03
C ALA A 147 13.63 -6.36 16.33
N ARG A 148 13.15 -7.45 15.72
CA ARG A 148 11.76 -7.72 15.37
C ARG A 148 10.88 -7.49 16.62
N GLU A 149 9.76 -6.80 16.38
CA GLU A 149 8.44 -7.02 17.01
C GLU A 149 7.83 -5.92 17.93
N LYS A 150 6.77 -5.32 17.39
CA LYS A 150 5.46 -4.94 17.97
C LYS A 150 5.46 -4.31 19.37
N ARG A 151 5.28 -2.99 19.38
CA ARG A 151 4.86 -2.24 20.56
C ARG A 151 3.33 -2.09 20.63
N GLN A 152 2.61 -3.21 20.79
CA GLN A 152 1.27 -3.17 21.42
C GLN A 152 1.46 -3.05 22.94
N THR A 153 1.76 -1.86 23.44
CA THR A 153 1.72 -1.61 24.89
C THR A 153 0.33 -1.19 25.33
N ARG A 154 -0.44 -2.22 25.74
CA ARG A 154 -1.31 -2.24 26.92
C ARG A 154 -1.30 -0.95 27.77
N ARG A 155 -2.47 -0.32 27.90
CA ARG A 155 -2.88 0.34 29.16
C ARG A 155 -4.32 -0.05 29.51
N LYS A 156 -4.49 -1.31 29.95
CA LYS A 156 -5.61 -1.72 30.82
C LYS A 156 -5.11 -1.72 32.28
N ARG A 157 -5.92 -1.10 33.14
CA ARG A 157 -6.02 -1.22 34.61
C ARG A 157 -5.07 -0.40 35.50
N LYS A 158 -5.63 0.62 36.15
CA LYS A 158 -5.56 0.73 37.61
C LYS A 158 -6.99 0.72 38.19
N ARG A 159 -7.31 -0.36 38.90
CA ARG A 159 -8.46 -0.49 39.79
C ARG A 159 -7.93 -0.31 41.22
N SER A 160 -8.67 0.47 42.01
CA SER A 160 -8.78 0.52 43.49
C SER A 160 -7.68 1.17 44.36
N LYS A 161 -8.12 2.15 45.17
CA LYS A 161 -7.96 2.25 46.64
C LYS A 161 -8.84 3.39 47.16
N ARG A 162 -9.92 3.07 47.88
CA ARG A 162 -10.09 3.27 49.34
C ARG A 162 -10.04 4.73 49.81
N ARG A 163 -11.21 5.31 50.08
CA ARG A 163 -11.60 5.80 51.41
C ARG A 163 -13.11 5.93 51.50
#